data_AF-A0A2V9VUZ3-F1
#
_entry.id   AF-A0A2V9VUZ3-F1
#
_cell.length_a   1.000
_cell.length_b   1.000
_cell.length_c   1.000
_cell.angle_alpha   90.00
_cell.angle_beta   90.00
_cell.angle_gamma   90.00
#
_symmetry.space_group_name_H-M   'P 1'
#
loop_
_entity.id
_entity.type
_entity.pdbx_description
1 polymer ?
#
loop_
_entity_poly.entity_id
_entity_poly.type
_entity_poly.pdbx_seq_one_letter_code
_entity_poly.pdbx_strand_id
1 'polypeptide(L)'
;MRLDINLASQPYEDARQFWMRWGGAVGAVALFTLVLLALDITGWVNARRDRTAIAEKKALIAERDRLRANAEEFLNRQENRNTRDKSQFLNELIERKAFSWTRVLENLEKVMPPRVHLKAISPQLDEDNQLGLKMTVAGDSRDRALELARRMEESRRFAQTQVTNGRSQQSTTGDTEEFEIVAVYIPEPLAAGPAAQKLETKPETRPKSSAGPKNIAPKNIKPKTAATKGGQH
;
A
#
# COMPACT_ATOMS: atom_id res chain seq x y z
N MET A 1 65.90 66.53 -53.02
CA MET A 1 65.16 65.74 -52.02
C MET A 1 63.93 66.53 -51.65
N ARG A 2 62.72 66.01 -51.92
CA ARG A 2 61.46 66.66 -51.57
C ARG A 2 60.97 66.02 -50.27
N LEU A 3 60.87 66.81 -49.21
CA LEU A 3 60.27 66.40 -47.94
C LEU A 3 58.79 66.78 -47.98
N ASP A 4 57.92 65.77 -48.04
CA ASP A 4 56.48 65.92 -47.80
C ASP A 4 56.26 66.06 -46.29
N ILE A 5 56.29 67.31 -45.80
CA ILE A 5 55.97 67.63 -44.41
C ILE A 5 54.47 67.88 -44.34
N ASN A 6 53.77 66.99 -43.64
CA ASN A 6 52.36 67.15 -43.32
C ASN A 6 52.20 68.33 -42.33
N LEU A 7 51.77 69.50 -42.84
CA LEU A 7 51.53 70.72 -42.06
C LEU A 7 50.18 70.74 -41.32
N ALA A 8 49.43 69.63 -41.30
CA ALA A 8 48.22 69.54 -40.50
C ALA A 8 48.59 69.40 -39.01
N SER A 9 48.51 70.50 -38.26
CA SER A 9 48.69 70.55 -36.81
C SER A 9 47.57 69.86 -36.02
N GLN A 10 46.56 69.32 -36.71
CA GLN A 10 45.55 68.43 -36.14
C GLN A 10 45.31 67.26 -37.11
N PRO A 11 45.59 66.01 -36.72
CA PRO A 11 45.17 64.86 -37.51
C PRO A 11 43.64 64.83 -37.55
N TYR A 12 43.06 64.79 -38.75
CA TYR A 12 41.63 64.54 -38.92
C TYR A 12 41.35 63.11 -38.46
N GLU A 13 40.99 62.94 -37.19
CA GLU A 13 40.41 61.70 -36.71
C GLU A 13 38.96 61.64 -37.20
N ASP A 14 38.60 60.55 -37.89
CA ASP A 14 37.23 60.29 -38.32
C ASP A 14 36.32 60.13 -37.09
N ALA A 15 35.81 61.27 -36.60
CA ALA A 15 34.91 61.34 -35.45
C ALA A 15 33.70 60.39 -35.63
N ARG A 16 33.26 60.20 -36.87
CA ARG A 16 32.18 59.27 -37.22
C ARG A 16 32.51 57.82 -36.84
N GLN A 17 33.75 57.36 -37.06
CA GLN A 17 34.15 55.99 -36.76
C GLN A 17 34.40 55.79 -35.26
N PHE A 18 34.86 56.82 -34.57
CA PHE A 18 34.93 56.86 -33.10
C PHE A 18 33.52 56.75 -32.48
N TRP A 19 32.58 57.62 -32.89
CA TRP A 19 31.20 57.61 -32.38
C TRP A 19 30.42 56.35 -32.75
N MET A 20 30.70 55.71 -33.89
CA MET A 20 30.02 54.48 -34.28
C MET A 20 30.46 53.28 -33.43
N ARG A 21 31.75 53.19 -33.07
CA ARG A 21 32.28 52.12 -32.19
C ARG A 21 31.89 52.36 -30.73
N TRP A 22 32.10 53.57 -30.23
CA TRP A 22 31.80 53.90 -28.83
C TRP A 22 30.30 54.04 -28.58
N GLY A 23 29.54 54.62 -29.51
CA GLY A 23 28.09 54.71 -29.41
C GLY A 23 27.41 53.33 -29.42
N GLY A 24 27.90 52.40 -30.24
CA GLY A 24 27.45 51.01 -30.22
C GLY A 24 27.72 50.33 -28.88
N ALA A 25 28.92 50.49 -28.32
CA ALA A 25 29.28 49.93 -27.02
C ALA A 25 28.43 50.52 -25.88
N VAL A 26 28.26 51.84 -25.85
CA VAL A 26 27.43 52.52 -24.84
C VAL A 26 25.96 52.11 -24.98
N GLY A 27 25.44 52.02 -26.21
CA GLY A 27 24.09 51.54 -26.47
C GLY A 27 23.87 50.10 -26.01
N ALA A 28 24.83 49.21 -26.26
CA ALA A 28 24.77 47.82 -25.80
C ALA A 28 24.77 47.72 -24.27
N VAL A 29 25.62 48.50 -23.59
CA VAL A 29 25.65 48.55 -22.11
C VAL A 29 24.33 49.11 -21.56
N ALA A 30 23.79 50.18 -22.15
CA ALA A 30 22.52 50.75 -21.73
C ALA A 30 21.36 49.74 -21.89
N LEU A 31 21.31 49.05 -23.04
CA LEU A 31 20.31 48.01 -23.29
C LEU A 31 20.45 46.84 -22.30
N PHE A 32 21.67 46.37 -22.07
CA PHE A 32 21.94 45.28 -21.13
C PHE A 32 21.51 45.65 -19.70
N THR A 33 21.81 46.88 -19.28
CA THR A 33 21.40 47.40 -17.96
C THR A 33 19.87 47.45 -17.84
N LEU A 34 19.17 47.87 -18.90
CA LEU A 34 17.71 47.92 -18.94
C LEU A 34 17.09 46.52 -18.86
N VAL A 35 17.68 45.53 -19.55
CA VAL A 35 17.25 44.13 -19.47
C VAL A 35 17.41 43.59 -18.04
N LEU A 36 18.56 43.82 -17.40
CA LEU A 36 18.78 43.40 -16.01
C LEU A 36 17.79 44.04 -15.04
N LEU A 37 17.52 45.34 -15.20
CA LEU A 37 16.54 46.07 -14.39
C LEU A 37 15.13 45.49 -14.57
N ALA A 38 14.75 45.13 -15.80
CA ALA A 38 13.47 44.50 -16.07
C ALA A 38 13.36 43.11 -15.42
N LEU A 39 14.44 42.31 -15.43
CA LEU A 39 14.47 40.99 -14.78
C LEU A 39 14.34 41.11 -13.25
N ASP A 40 15.01 42.09 -12.63
CA ASP A 40 14.94 42.30 -11.19
C ASP A 40 13.54 42.74 -10.74
N ILE A 41 12.93 43.70 -11.46
CA ILE A 41 11.57 44.17 -11.17
C ILE A 41 10.54 43.05 -11.37
N THR A 42 10.64 42.28 -12.45
CA THR A 42 9.71 41.17 -12.70
C THR A 42 9.85 40.05 -11.69
N GLY A 43 11.08 39.72 -11.27
CA GLY A 43 11.35 38.79 -10.18
C GLY A 43 10.71 39.22 -8.86
N TRP A 44 10.82 40.50 -8.50
CA TRP A 44 10.21 41.03 -7.28
C TRP A 44 8.68 41.00 -7.29
N VAL A 45 8.05 41.34 -8.42
CA VAL A 45 6.59 41.29 -8.58
C VAL A 45 6.08 39.83 -8.53
N ASN A 46 6.79 38.91 -9.17
CA ASN A 46 6.41 37.49 -9.18
C ASN A 46 6.59 36.85 -7.79
N ALA A 47 7.67 37.17 -7.07
CA ALA A 47 7.88 36.69 -5.70
C ALA A 47 6.76 37.11 -4.73
N ARG A 48 6.09 38.26 -4.98
CA ARG A 48 4.91 38.68 -4.21
C ARG A 48 3.69 37.82 -4.50
N ARG A 49 3.46 37.44 -5.77
CA ARG A 49 2.35 36.56 -6.18
C ARG A 49 2.55 35.13 -5.67
N ASP A 50 3.78 34.64 -5.68
CA ASP A 50 4.10 33.30 -5.17
C ASP A 50 3.85 33.20 -3.66
N ARG A 51 4.20 34.25 -2.91
CA ARG A 51 3.92 34.31 -1.46
C ARG A 51 2.43 34.26 -1.14
N THR A 52 1.58 34.92 -1.93
CA THR A 52 0.12 34.85 -1.74
C THR A 52 -0.44 33.47 -2.08
N ALA A 53 0.02 32.85 -3.17
CA ALA A 53 -0.40 31.50 -3.54
C ALA A 53 0.04 30.46 -2.50
N ILE A 54 1.27 30.58 -1.98
CA ILE A 54 1.77 29.70 -0.91
C ILE A 54 0.98 29.89 0.39
N ALA A 55 0.61 31.13 0.75
CA ALA A 55 -0.19 31.40 1.93
C ALA A 55 -1.60 30.78 1.83
N GLU A 56 -2.24 30.86 0.66
CA GLU A 56 -3.53 30.24 0.38
C GLU A 56 -3.46 28.71 0.48
N LYS A 57 -2.45 28.08 -0.15
CA LYS A 57 -2.25 26.63 -0.04
C LYS A 57 -2.00 26.19 1.40
N LYS A 58 -1.22 26.95 2.18
CA LYS A 58 -0.99 26.67 3.60
C LYS A 58 -2.28 26.80 4.42
N ALA A 59 -3.14 27.77 4.13
CA ALA A 59 -4.43 27.92 4.79
C ALA A 59 -5.35 26.70 4.52
N LEU A 60 -5.41 26.23 3.27
CA LEU A 60 -6.18 25.04 2.89
C LEU A 60 -5.67 23.77 3.58
N ILE A 61 -4.35 23.60 3.71
CA ILE A 61 -3.76 22.47 4.44
C ILE A 61 -4.14 22.54 5.92
N ALA A 62 -4.00 23.72 6.55
CA ALA A 62 -4.35 23.89 7.95
C ALA A 62 -5.85 23.63 8.23
N GLU A 63 -6.73 24.00 7.30
CA GLU A 63 -8.16 23.70 7.40
C GLU A 63 -8.44 22.19 7.29
N ARG A 64 -7.77 21.50 6.35
CA ARG A 64 -7.87 20.04 6.19
C ARG A 64 -7.35 19.29 7.42
N ASP A 65 -6.24 19.73 7.99
CA ASP A 65 -5.66 19.11 9.18
C ASP A 65 -6.56 19.31 10.41
N ARG A 66 -7.20 20.48 10.55
CA ARG A 66 -8.23 20.69 11.58
C ARG A 66 -9.42 19.76 11.40
N LEU A 67 -9.88 19.60 10.16
CA LEU A 67 -11.02 18.71 9.86
C LEU A 67 -10.68 17.25 10.18
N ARG A 68 -9.45 16.81 9.85
CA ARG A 68 -8.94 15.48 10.22
C ARG A 68 -8.85 15.31 11.73
N ALA A 69 -8.26 16.27 12.44
CA ALA A 69 -8.16 16.24 13.90
C ALA A 69 -9.54 16.15 14.57
N ASN A 70 -10.52 16.93 14.09
CA ASN A 70 -11.90 16.87 14.59
C ASN A 70 -12.57 15.52 14.30
N ALA A 71 -12.34 14.94 13.13
CA ALA A 71 -12.86 13.63 12.78
C ALA A 71 -12.20 12.52 13.62
N GLU A 72 -10.89 12.60 13.85
CA GLU A 72 -10.15 11.70 14.73
C GLU A 72 -10.63 11.80 16.17
N GLU A 73 -10.87 13.01 16.68
CA GLU A 73 -11.40 13.24 18.02
C GLU A 73 -12.81 12.64 18.16
N PHE A 74 -13.68 12.83 17.16
CA PHE A 74 -15.01 12.22 17.11
C PHE A 74 -14.93 10.68 17.08
N LEU A 75 -14.03 10.11 16.29
CA LEU A 75 -13.81 8.66 16.19
C LEU A 75 -13.16 8.08 17.45
N ASN A 76 -12.39 8.86 18.20
CA ASN A 76 -11.69 8.42 19.42
C ASN A 76 -12.55 8.56 20.70
N ARG A 77 -13.75 9.14 20.59
CA ARG A 77 -14.75 9.10 21.68
C ARG A 77 -15.05 7.66 22.05
N GLN A 78 -15.13 7.40 23.36
CA GLN A 78 -15.28 6.05 23.92
C GLN A 78 -16.51 5.30 23.38
N GLU A 79 -17.55 6.03 22.99
CA GLU A 79 -18.78 5.51 22.39
C GLU A 79 -18.60 4.92 20.98
N ASN A 80 -17.58 5.38 20.23
CA ASN A 80 -17.29 4.95 18.85
C ASN A 80 -16.19 3.88 18.72
N ARG A 81 -15.47 3.58 19.81
CA ARG A 81 -14.38 2.58 19.82
C ARG A 81 -14.87 1.17 19.44
N ASN A 82 -16.06 0.78 19.90
CA ASN A 82 -16.69 -0.50 19.55
C ASN A 82 -17.03 -0.65 18.05
N THR A 83 -17.12 0.45 17.30
CA THR A 83 -17.43 0.43 15.85
C THR A 83 -16.16 0.47 15.01
N ARG A 84 -15.07 1.08 15.52
CA ARG A 84 -13.78 1.16 14.84
C ARG A 84 -13.06 -0.18 14.78
N ASP A 85 -13.10 -0.97 15.87
CA ASP A 85 -12.47 -2.29 15.92
C ASP A 85 -13.13 -3.28 14.96
N LYS A 86 -14.46 -3.19 14.81
CA LYS A 86 -15.22 -4.03 13.87
C LYS A 86 -14.86 -3.73 12.41
N SER A 87 -14.67 -2.46 12.05
CA SER A 87 -14.35 -2.06 10.66
C SER A 87 -12.89 -2.30 10.28
N GLN A 88 -11.93 -2.13 11.19
CA GLN A 88 -10.52 -2.45 10.91
C GLN A 88 -10.30 -3.97 10.82
N PHE A 89 -10.95 -4.75 11.70
CA PHE A 89 -10.93 -6.21 11.61
C PHE A 89 -11.60 -6.73 10.32
N LEU A 90 -12.74 -6.15 9.92
CA LEU A 90 -13.41 -6.50 8.66
C LEU A 90 -12.53 -6.15 7.45
N ASN A 91 -11.88 -4.99 7.43
CA ASN A 91 -10.98 -4.62 6.35
C ASN A 91 -9.73 -5.50 6.31
N GLU A 92 -9.12 -5.84 7.44
CA GLU A 92 -7.97 -6.76 7.48
C GLU A 92 -8.36 -8.19 7.09
N LEU A 93 -9.58 -8.64 7.41
CA LEU A 93 -10.12 -9.94 7.02
C LEU A 93 -10.40 -9.98 5.50
N ILE A 94 -10.94 -8.89 4.93
CA ILE A 94 -11.12 -8.70 3.49
C ILE A 94 -9.76 -8.62 2.76
N GLU A 95 -8.78 -7.91 3.33
CA GLU A 95 -7.46 -7.68 2.73
C GLU A 95 -6.57 -8.94 2.74
N ARG A 96 -6.68 -9.81 3.76
CA ARG A 96 -5.94 -11.09 3.79
C ARG A 96 -6.65 -12.26 3.15
N LYS A 97 -7.98 -12.26 3.07
CA LYS A 97 -8.74 -13.31 2.39
C LYS A 97 -10.02 -12.70 1.85
N ALA A 98 -9.98 -12.27 0.58
CA ALA A 98 -11.16 -12.38 -0.26
C ALA A 98 -11.68 -13.80 -0.09
N PHE A 99 -12.76 -13.91 0.68
CA PHE A 99 -13.51 -15.12 0.93
C PHE A 99 -13.55 -15.93 -0.37
N SER A 100 -12.91 -17.10 -0.38
CA SER A 100 -12.79 -17.89 -1.60
C SER A 100 -14.11 -18.59 -1.90
N TRP A 101 -15.12 -17.81 -2.30
CA TRP A 101 -16.46 -18.25 -2.67
C TRP A 101 -16.43 -19.45 -3.61
N THR A 102 -15.51 -19.40 -4.59
CA THR A 102 -15.27 -20.50 -5.51
C THR A 102 -14.98 -21.82 -4.80
N ARG A 103 -14.15 -21.82 -3.74
CA ARG A 103 -13.81 -23.03 -2.98
C ARG A 103 -14.94 -23.52 -2.09
N VAL A 104 -15.69 -22.60 -1.49
CA VAL A 104 -16.87 -22.95 -0.68
C VAL A 104 -17.91 -23.63 -1.58
N LEU A 105 -18.20 -23.04 -2.74
CA LEU A 105 -19.15 -23.58 -3.70
C LEU A 105 -18.66 -24.91 -4.30
N GLU A 106 -17.37 -25.06 -4.61
CA GLU A 106 -16.78 -26.32 -5.06
C GLU A 106 -16.95 -27.44 -4.02
N ASN A 107 -16.72 -27.13 -2.74
CA ASN A 107 -16.89 -28.12 -1.67
C ASN A 107 -18.37 -28.43 -1.42
N LEU A 108 -19.25 -27.44 -1.59
CA LEU A 108 -20.69 -27.62 -1.48
C LEU A 108 -21.22 -28.50 -2.62
N GLU A 109 -20.77 -28.29 -3.86
CA GLU A 109 -21.15 -29.11 -5.01
C GLU A 109 -20.90 -30.61 -4.77
N LYS A 110 -19.75 -30.94 -4.16
CA LYS A 110 -19.37 -32.34 -3.86
C LYS A 110 -20.31 -33.04 -2.88
N VAL A 111 -21.00 -32.29 -2.01
CA VAL A 111 -21.92 -32.85 -1.00
C VAL A 111 -23.38 -32.74 -1.41
N MET A 112 -23.70 -32.03 -2.50
CA MET A 112 -25.06 -31.83 -2.98
C MET A 112 -25.67 -33.14 -3.52
N PRO A 113 -26.80 -33.62 -2.95
CA PRO A 113 -27.52 -34.76 -3.48
C PRO A 113 -28.28 -34.38 -4.77
N PRO A 114 -28.64 -35.37 -5.62
CA PRO A 114 -29.44 -35.10 -6.80
C PRO A 114 -30.83 -34.56 -6.41
N ARG A 115 -31.41 -33.71 -7.28
CA ARG A 115 -32.74 -33.10 -7.11
C ARG A 115 -32.85 -32.16 -5.90
N VAL A 116 -31.70 -31.63 -5.48
CA VAL A 116 -31.57 -30.55 -4.50
C VAL A 116 -30.76 -29.44 -5.16
N HIS A 117 -31.21 -28.21 -5.02
CA HIS A 117 -30.49 -27.05 -5.55
C HIS A 117 -30.43 -25.94 -4.52
N LEU A 118 -29.33 -25.19 -4.56
CA LEU A 118 -29.09 -24.05 -3.70
C LEU A 118 -29.82 -22.82 -4.28
N LYS A 119 -30.71 -22.20 -3.49
CA LYS A 119 -31.37 -20.94 -3.84
C LYS A 119 -30.61 -19.72 -3.35
N ALA A 120 -30.09 -19.78 -2.12
CA ALA A 120 -29.36 -18.66 -1.53
C ALA A 120 -28.30 -19.16 -0.55
N ILE A 121 -27.23 -18.38 -0.39
CA ILE A 121 -26.11 -18.67 0.50
C ILE A 121 -25.58 -17.36 1.07
N SER A 122 -25.50 -17.30 2.40
CA SER A 122 -25.10 -16.11 3.15
C SER A 122 -24.04 -16.50 4.18
N PRO A 123 -22.82 -15.95 4.10
CA PRO A 123 -21.79 -16.22 5.09
C PRO A 123 -22.05 -15.36 6.33
N GLN A 124 -21.80 -15.91 7.50
CA GLN A 124 -21.91 -15.21 8.78
C GLN A 124 -20.71 -15.59 9.63
N LEU A 125 -20.13 -14.63 10.35
CA LEU A 125 -19.17 -14.94 11.40
C LEU A 125 -19.92 -15.16 12.71
N ASP A 126 -19.60 -16.24 13.43
CA ASP A 126 -20.11 -16.46 14.77
C ASP A 126 -19.26 -15.76 15.84
N GLU A 127 -19.64 -15.89 17.11
CA GLU A 127 -18.96 -15.27 18.26
C GLU A 127 -17.51 -15.78 18.43
N ASP A 128 -17.23 -17.01 17.99
CA ASP A 128 -15.92 -17.66 18.00
C ASP A 128 -15.11 -17.37 16.73
N ASN A 129 -15.59 -16.41 15.91
CA ASN A 129 -14.98 -15.99 14.67
C ASN A 129 -14.80 -17.14 13.66
N GLN A 130 -15.64 -18.17 13.74
CA GLN A 130 -15.76 -19.22 12.75
C GLN A 130 -16.72 -18.78 11.65
N LEU A 131 -16.53 -19.37 10.47
CA LEU A 131 -17.37 -19.08 9.32
C LEU A 131 -18.62 -19.96 9.33
N GLY A 132 -19.73 -19.41 9.80
CA GLY A 132 -21.06 -19.97 9.60
C GLY A 132 -21.58 -19.72 8.19
N LEU A 133 -22.32 -20.68 7.65
CA LEU A 133 -22.93 -20.63 6.34
C LEU A 133 -24.42 -20.88 6.48
N LYS A 134 -25.22 -19.85 6.25
CA LYS A 134 -26.67 -19.95 6.17
C LYS A 134 -27.07 -20.14 4.72
N MET A 135 -27.69 -21.26 4.40
CA MET A 135 -28.09 -21.62 3.05
C MET A 135 -29.59 -21.92 2.97
N THR A 136 -30.18 -21.50 1.86
CA THR A 136 -31.55 -21.82 1.49
C THR A 136 -31.49 -22.79 0.33
N VAL A 137 -32.07 -23.96 0.53
CA VAL A 137 -32.00 -25.10 -0.37
C VAL A 137 -33.41 -25.51 -0.73
N ALA A 138 -33.65 -25.89 -1.98
CA ALA A 138 -34.94 -26.43 -2.39
C ALA A 138 -34.80 -27.81 -3.03
N GLY A 139 -35.81 -28.64 -2.82
CA GLY A 139 -35.85 -30.00 -3.34
C GLY A 139 -37.28 -30.54 -3.41
N ASP A 140 -37.36 -31.80 -3.85
CA ASP A 140 -38.64 -32.50 -4.02
C ASP A 140 -39.26 -32.98 -2.69
N SER A 141 -38.45 -33.15 -1.64
CA SER A 141 -38.88 -33.69 -0.35
C SER A 141 -37.91 -33.33 0.79
N ARG A 142 -38.45 -33.31 2.01
CA ARG A 142 -37.71 -33.06 3.25
C ARG A 142 -36.56 -34.03 3.46
N ASP A 143 -36.75 -35.30 3.10
CA ASP A 143 -35.72 -36.33 3.24
C ASP A 143 -34.44 -35.97 2.49
N ARG A 144 -34.55 -35.23 1.38
CA ARG A 144 -33.37 -34.76 0.63
C ARG A 144 -32.61 -33.65 1.32
N ALA A 145 -33.29 -32.77 2.04
CA ALA A 145 -32.63 -31.76 2.86
C ALA A 145 -31.88 -32.39 4.04
N LEU A 146 -32.45 -33.44 4.64
CA LEU A 146 -31.76 -34.23 5.68
C LEU A 146 -30.57 -35.01 5.08
N GLU A 147 -30.72 -35.56 3.88
CA GLU A 147 -29.63 -36.23 3.17
C GLU A 147 -28.46 -35.26 2.89
N LEU A 148 -28.75 -34.04 2.46
CA LEU A 148 -27.73 -33.00 2.30
C LEU A 148 -27.03 -32.69 3.63
N ALA A 149 -27.81 -32.46 4.70
CA ALA A 149 -27.24 -32.17 6.02
C ALA A 149 -26.30 -33.28 6.49
N ARG A 150 -26.70 -34.54 6.30
CA ARG A 150 -25.87 -35.71 6.60
C ARG A 150 -24.59 -35.76 5.75
N ARG A 151 -24.68 -35.56 4.43
CA ARG A 151 -23.49 -35.53 3.55
C ARG A 151 -22.55 -34.39 3.92
N MET A 152 -23.08 -33.25 4.37
CA MET A 152 -22.30 -32.14 4.87
C MET A 152 -21.55 -32.51 6.15
N GLU A 153 -22.20 -33.17 7.12
CA GLU A 153 -21.55 -33.65 8.35
C GLU A 153 -20.51 -34.74 8.08
N GLU A 154 -20.76 -35.64 7.12
CA GLU A 154 -19.81 -36.66 6.69
C GLU A 154 -18.60 -36.03 5.98
N SER A 155 -18.77 -34.84 5.40
CA SER A 155 -17.67 -34.10 4.81
C SER A 155 -16.81 -33.45 5.90
N ARG A 156 -15.49 -33.56 5.79
CA ARG A 156 -14.55 -32.88 6.71
C ARG A 156 -14.53 -31.35 6.54
N ARG A 157 -15.48 -30.78 5.80
CA ARG A 157 -15.52 -29.37 5.37
C ARG A 157 -16.66 -28.60 6.00
N PHE A 158 -17.70 -29.29 6.46
CA PHE A 158 -18.83 -28.70 7.12
C PHE A 158 -19.02 -29.37 8.48
N ALA A 159 -19.19 -28.57 9.53
CA ALA A 159 -19.43 -29.03 10.89
C ALA A 159 -20.70 -28.38 11.43
N GLN A 160 -21.29 -28.98 12.46
CA GLN A 160 -22.47 -28.44 13.14
C GLN A 160 -23.62 -28.10 12.17
N THR A 161 -23.86 -28.97 11.19
CA THR A 161 -24.91 -28.76 10.19
C THR A 161 -26.28 -28.94 10.83
N GLN A 162 -27.16 -27.95 10.72
CA GLN A 162 -28.49 -27.97 11.30
C GLN A 162 -29.54 -27.49 10.29
N VAL A 163 -30.66 -28.22 10.19
CA VAL A 163 -31.81 -27.80 9.40
C VAL A 163 -32.74 -27.00 10.32
N THR A 164 -32.82 -25.68 10.11
CA THR A 164 -33.50 -24.76 11.03
C THR A 164 -34.97 -24.57 10.67
N ASN A 165 -35.29 -24.45 9.39
CA ASN A 165 -36.64 -24.12 8.94
C ASN A 165 -37.00 -24.88 7.66
N GLY A 166 -38.27 -25.21 7.48
CA GLY A 166 -38.80 -25.84 6.29
C GLY A 166 -40.12 -25.20 5.89
N ARG A 167 -40.24 -24.75 4.65
CA ARG A 167 -41.47 -24.20 4.09
C ARG A 167 -41.84 -24.99 2.85
N SER A 168 -43.03 -25.56 2.85
CA SER A 168 -43.63 -26.11 1.63
C SER A 168 -44.21 -24.96 0.83
N GLN A 169 -43.68 -24.71 -0.37
CA GLN A 169 -44.22 -23.73 -1.31
C GLN A 169 -44.75 -24.47 -2.53
N GLN A 170 -45.97 -24.13 -2.95
CA GLN A 170 -46.54 -24.64 -4.19
C GLN A 170 -45.74 -24.05 -5.36
N SER A 171 -44.74 -24.78 -5.86
CA SER A 171 -43.92 -24.35 -6.98
C SER A 171 -44.44 -24.95 -8.28
N THR A 172 -44.35 -24.16 -9.36
CA THR A 172 -44.65 -24.58 -10.74
C THR A 172 -43.52 -25.42 -11.35
N THR A 173 -42.35 -25.48 -10.71
CA THR A 173 -41.11 -26.11 -11.21
C THR A 173 -40.86 -27.52 -10.68
N GLY A 174 -41.70 -28.02 -9.74
CA GLY A 174 -41.54 -29.34 -9.12
C GLY A 174 -40.73 -29.37 -7.82
N ASP A 175 -40.20 -28.22 -7.39
CA ASP A 175 -39.47 -28.05 -6.13
C ASP A 175 -40.43 -27.64 -5.01
N THR A 176 -41.07 -28.62 -4.40
CA THR A 176 -42.21 -28.40 -3.51
C THR A 176 -41.79 -27.87 -2.13
N GLU A 177 -40.53 -28.06 -1.75
CA GLU A 177 -40.08 -27.76 -0.38
C GLU A 177 -38.76 -26.98 -0.34
N GLU A 178 -38.74 -25.93 0.46
CA GLU A 178 -37.58 -25.08 0.72
C GLU A 178 -37.15 -25.20 2.18
N PHE A 179 -35.85 -25.38 2.39
CA PHE A 179 -35.25 -25.59 3.70
C PHE A 179 -34.11 -24.61 3.93
N GLU A 180 -34.00 -24.18 5.18
CA GLU A 180 -32.90 -23.38 5.67
C GLU A 180 -31.94 -24.29 6.44
N ILE A 181 -30.68 -24.33 6.01
CA ILE A 181 -29.62 -25.11 6.63
C ILE A 181 -28.53 -24.14 7.08
N VAL A 182 -28.01 -24.35 8.29
CA VAL A 182 -26.87 -23.62 8.83
C VAL A 182 -25.75 -24.61 9.08
N ALA A 183 -24.52 -24.30 8.65
CA ALA A 183 -23.35 -25.12 8.89
C ALA A 183 -22.10 -24.27 9.09
N VAL A 184 -21.15 -24.73 9.90
CA VAL A 184 -19.84 -24.11 10.06
C VAL A 184 -18.89 -24.66 8.99
N TYR A 185 -18.29 -23.78 8.20
CA TYR A 185 -17.34 -24.13 7.14
C TYR A 185 -15.90 -24.14 7.66
N ILE A 186 -15.21 -25.27 7.45
CA ILE A 186 -13.81 -25.46 7.81
C ILE A 186 -12.94 -25.29 6.56
N PRO A 187 -12.22 -24.17 6.40
CA PRO A 187 -11.37 -23.94 5.25
C PRO A 187 -10.19 -24.91 5.24
N GLU A 188 -9.75 -25.35 4.06
CA GLU A 188 -8.45 -26.02 3.97
C GLU A 188 -7.36 -25.04 4.39
N PRO A 189 -6.41 -25.47 5.24
CA PRO A 189 -5.11 -24.81 5.21
C PRO A 189 -4.62 -24.94 3.77
N LEU A 190 -4.25 -23.83 3.11
CA LEU A 190 -3.66 -23.91 1.78
C LEU A 190 -2.47 -24.87 1.89
N ALA A 191 -2.63 -26.10 1.41
CA ALA A 191 -1.49 -26.95 1.14
C ALA A 191 -0.63 -26.10 0.21
N ALA A 192 0.58 -25.75 0.68
CA ALA A 192 1.55 -25.06 -0.13
C ALA A 192 1.67 -25.87 -1.42
N GLY A 193 1.08 -25.37 -2.50
CA GLY A 193 1.11 -26.04 -3.78
C GLY A 193 2.58 -26.28 -4.17
N PRO A 194 2.85 -27.22 -5.08
CA PRO A 194 4.21 -27.56 -5.50
C PRO A 194 5.04 -26.37 -6.04
N ALA A 195 4.42 -25.19 -6.22
CA ALA A 195 5.09 -23.93 -6.52
C ALA A 195 6.00 -23.40 -5.38
N ALA A 196 5.77 -23.75 -4.11
CA ALA A 196 6.63 -23.32 -2.99
C ALA A 196 7.88 -24.19 -2.80
N GLN A 197 7.93 -25.41 -3.36
CA GLN A 197 9.10 -26.29 -3.25
C GLN A 197 10.13 -26.09 -4.37
N LYS A 198 9.86 -25.24 -5.37
CA LYS A 198 10.81 -24.95 -6.46
C LYS A 198 11.77 -23.78 -6.19
N LEU A 199 11.63 -23.08 -5.05
CA LEU A 199 12.49 -21.95 -4.70
C LEU A 199 13.62 -22.28 -3.72
N GLU A 200 13.69 -23.52 -3.22
CA GLU A 200 14.80 -23.99 -2.37
C GLU A 200 15.61 -25.10 -3.04
N THR A 201 16.16 -24.86 -4.24
CA THR A 201 17.33 -25.64 -4.70
C THR A 201 18.16 -24.92 -5.75
N LYS A 202 18.97 -23.97 -5.30
CA LYS A 202 20.24 -23.66 -5.98
C LYS A 202 21.29 -23.34 -4.91
N PRO A 203 22.23 -24.25 -4.62
CA PRO A 203 23.38 -23.92 -3.79
C PRO A 203 24.27 -22.97 -4.60
N GLU A 204 24.29 -21.71 -4.19
CA GLU A 204 25.29 -20.76 -4.68
C GLU A 204 26.67 -21.23 -4.20
N THR A 205 27.51 -21.53 -5.17
CA THR A 205 28.84 -22.10 -5.01
C THR A 205 29.78 -21.02 -4.48
N ARG A 206 30.09 -21.02 -3.18
CA ARG A 206 31.32 -20.39 -2.67
C ARG A 206 32.50 -21.32 -2.97
N PRO A 207 33.61 -20.84 -3.55
CA PRO A 207 34.79 -21.66 -3.71
C PRO A 207 35.40 -21.95 -2.34
N LYS A 208 35.61 -23.23 -2.06
CA LYS A 208 36.41 -23.73 -0.94
C LYS A 208 37.89 -23.42 -1.22
N SER A 209 38.56 -22.74 -0.30
CA SER A 209 40.00 -22.91 -0.11
C SER A 209 40.22 -23.68 1.18
N SER A 210 41.01 -24.73 1.03
CA SER A 210 41.11 -25.91 1.87
C SER A 210 42.25 -25.84 2.89
N ALA A 211 42.12 -26.72 3.89
CA ALA A 211 43.18 -27.36 4.68
C ALA A 211 43.69 -26.61 5.93
N GLY A 212 43.35 -27.15 7.10
CA GLY A 212 44.27 -27.19 8.24
C GLY A 212 45.17 -28.45 8.17
N PRO A 213 45.95 -28.79 9.22
CA PRO A 213 46.32 -28.04 10.42
C PRO A 213 47.85 -28.02 10.66
N LYS A 214 48.36 -27.20 11.59
CA LYS A 214 49.60 -27.53 12.32
C LYS A 214 49.71 -26.77 13.66
N ASN A 215 49.66 -27.56 14.72
CA ASN A 215 50.22 -27.35 16.06
C ASN A 215 51.45 -26.44 16.07
N ILE A 216 51.49 -25.38 16.90
CA ILE A 216 52.56 -25.06 17.88
C ILE A 216 52.02 -24.03 18.90
N ALA A 217 52.01 -24.36 20.19
CA ALA A 217 52.09 -23.39 21.31
C ALA A 217 53.53 -23.45 21.87
N PRO A 218 54.03 -22.56 22.76
CA PRO A 218 53.41 -21.38 23.39
C PRO A 218 54.33 -20.12 23.44
N LYS A 219 53.81 -18.92 23.78
CA LYS A 219 54.61 -17.91 24.54
C LYS A 219 53.77 -16.83 25.25
N ASN A 220 53.51 -17.10 26.53
CA ASN A 220 53.55 -16.21 27.69
C ASN A 220 53.84 -14.70 27.46
N ILE A 221 52.87 -13.81 27.75
CA ILE A 221 53.09 -12.50 28.41
C ILE A 221 51.89 -12.20 29.34
N LYS A 222 52.22 -11.86 30.59
CA LYS A 222 51.36 -11.66 31.78
C LYS A 222 50.31 -10.53 31.65
N PRO A 223 49.20 -10.60 32.42
CA PRO A 223 48.32 -9.46 32.64
C PRO A 223 48.92 -8.51 33.69
N LYS A 224 49.02 -7.21 33.39
CA LYS A 224 49.30 -6.19 34.41
C LYS A 224 47.98 -5.56 34.85
N THR A 225 47.55 -5.98 36.02
CA THR A 225 46.65 -5.30 36.94
C THR A 225 47.05 -3.84 37.16
N ALA A 226 46.07 -2.95 37.14
CA ALA A 226 46.10 -1.70 37.89
C ALA A 226 44.66 -1.32 38.27
N ALA A 227 44.26 -1.75 39.47
CA ALA A 227 43.24 -1.10 40.26
C ALA A 227 43.94 -0.07 41.17
N THR A 228 43.42 1.15 41.26
CA THR A 228 43.56 2.13 42.38
C THR A 228 42.59 3.28 42.02
N LYS A 229 41.39 3.41 42.61
CA LYS A 229 41.02 3.82 43.97
C LYS A 229 41.21 5.33 44.22
N GLY A 230 40.08 6.04 44.41
CA GLY A 230 39.94 7.03 45.49
C GLY A 230 39.71 8.51 45.12
N GLY A 231 38.74 9.13 45.82
CA GLY A 231 38.65 10.57 46.12
C GLY A 231 37.68 11.34 45.23
N GLN A 232 36.43 11.62 45.63
CA GLN A 232 36.02 12.73 46.52
C GLN A 232 36.75 14.06 46.20
N HIS A 233 36.02 14.97 45.54
CA HIS A 233 35.62 16.28 46.05
C HIS A 233 34.55 16.88 45.14
#